data_AF-A0A7X5D0Z0-F1
#
_entry.id   AF-A0A7X5D0Z0-F1
#
_cell.length_a   1.000
_cell.length_b   1.000
_cell.length_c   1.000
_cell.angle_alpha   90.00
_cell.angle_beta   90.00
_cell.angle_gamma   90.00
#
_symmetry.space_group_name_H-M   'P 1'
#
loop_
_entity.id
_entity.type
_entity.pdbx_description
1 polymer ?
#
loop_
_entity_poly.entity_id
_entity_poly.type
_entity_poly.pdbx_seq_one_letter_code
_entity_poly.pdbx_strand_id
1 'polypeptide(L)'
;MTDKNGIEIKTGDIVEITGSYFKTDNGLYFVECSDGDPGWLGSDYCLRKISKRGKISQAKKNLCFWPIAVFVSDRAKRAEANKWNKEHAEIEVKTGISRAEVVEYFKEKSEELTERIRRDSWNFGEDSEIVKKQVNIQGFYKSVSAAILAEA
;
A
#
# COMPACT_ATOMS: atom_id res chain seq x y z
N MET A 1 12.05 0.21 3.11
CA MET A 1 12.75 0.14 1.80
C MET A 1 13.04 1.56 1.35
N THR A 2 14.14 1.82 0.66
CA THR A 2 14.46 3.16 0.15
C THR A 2 14.16 3.28 -1.34
N ASP A 3 13.60 4.42 -1.71
CA ASP A 3 13.51 4.95 -3.06
C ASP A 3 14.91 5.08 -3.71
N LYS A 4 14.98 5.20 -5.05
CA LYS A 4 16.15 5.64 -5.82
C LYS A 4 16.80 6.91 -5.28
N ASN A 5 16.02 7.80 -4.65
CA ASN A 5 16.51 9.02 -4.02
C ASN A 5 16.98 8.83 -2.55
N GLY A 6 16.98 7.59 -2.03
CA GLY A 6 17.37 7.29 -0.64
C GLY A 6 16.29 7.61 0.40
N ILE A 7 15.08 7.99 -0.02
CA ILE A 7 13.95 8.26 0.87
C ILE A 7 13.33 6.95 1.31
N GLU A 8 13.11 6.79 2.61
CA GLU A 8 12.38 5.63 3.14
C GLU A 8 10.91 5.70 2.71
N ILE A 9 10.44 4.67 2.01
CA ILE A 9 9.05 4.54 1.56
C ILE A 9 8.21 4.00 2.72
N LYS A 10 7.15 4.72 3.07
CA LYS A 10 6.23 4.37 4.16
C LYS A 10 4.79 4.27 3.67
N THR A 11 3.97 3.59 4.46
CA THR A 11 2.52 3.51 4.21
C THR A 11 1.89 4.89 4.26
N GLY A 12 1.11 5.21 3.24
CA GLY A 12 0.55 6.54 3.01
C GLY A 12 1.34 7.43 2.05
N ASP A 13 2.59 7.08 1.71
CA ASP A 13 3.37 7.82 0.73
C ASP A 13 2.80 7.65 -0.69
N ILE A 14 2.98 8.69 -1.50
CA ILE A 14 2.71 8.62 -2.94
C ILE A 14 4.01 8.32 -3.66
N VAL A 15 3.96 7.31 -4.53
CA VAL A 15 5.11 6.82 -5.29
C VAL A 15 4.78 6.76 -6.79
N GLU A 16 5.77 7.03 -7.63
CA GLU A 16 5.73 6.84 -9.07
C GLU A 16 6.58 5.65 -9.45
N ILE A 17 6.02 4.73 -10.24
CA ILE A 17 6.75 3.64 -10.86
C ILE A 17 7.04 3.99 -12.32
N THR A 18 8.30 3.82 -12.72
CA THR A 18 8.76 3.98 -14.09
C THR A 18 9.64 2.82 -14.53
N GLY A 19 9.77 2.60 -15.84
CA GLY A 19 10.69 1.60 -16.40
C GLY A 19 10.21 0.14 -16.34
N SER A 20 8.97 -0.11 -15.89
CA SER A 20 8.41 -1.45 -15.85
C SER A 20 8.19 -2.04 -17.25
N TYR A 21 8.26 -3.38 -17.34
CA TYR A 21 8.04 -4.15 -18.55
C TYR A 21 6.62 -3.95 -19.10
N PHE A 22 5.60 -4.04 -18.24
CA PHE A 22 4.22 -3.75 -18.62
C PHE A 22 3.92 -2.28 -18.37
N LYS A 23 3.65 -1.55 -19.46
CA LYS A 23 3.30 -0.12 -19.42
C LYS A 23 2.16 0.24 -18.46
N THR A 24 1.29 -0.72 -18.14
CA THR A 24 0.19 -0.55 -17.19
C THR A 24 0.63 -0.34 -15.75
N ASP A 25 1.80 -0.87 -15.40
CA ASP A 25 2.36 -0.81 -14.04
C ASP A 25 3.10 0.50 -13.81
N ASN A 26 3.46 1.21 -14.88
CA ASN A 26 3.98 2.56 -14.79
C ASN A 26 2.86 3.53 -14.39
N GLY A 27 3.16 4.45 -13.49
CA GLY A 27 2.25 5.50 -13.04
C GLY A 27 2.36 5.81 -11.56
N LEU A 28 1.40 6.59 -11.07
CA LEU A 28 1.32 7.03 -9.68
C LEU A 28 0.50 6.06 -8.84
N TYR A 29 1.01 5.78 -7.65
CA TYR A 29 0.40 4.92 -6.65
C TYR A 29 0.53 5.55 -5.27
N PHE A 30 -0.31 5.13 -4.32
CA PHE A 30 -0.01 5.30 -2.90
C PHE A 30 0.35 3.94 -2.29
N VAL A 31 1.17 3.97 -1.25
CA VAL A 31 1.56 2.78 -0.50
C VAL A 31 0.43 2.42 0.46
N GLU A 32 -0.24 1.30 0.18
CA GLU A 32 -1.31 0.78 1.01
C GLU A 32 -0.77 -0.02 2.21
N CYS A 33 0.24 -0.87 1.95
CA CYS A 33 0.93 -1.63 2.98
C CYS A 33 2.43 -1.65 2.69
N SER A 34 3.22 -1.47 3.74
CA SER A 34 4.69 -1.58 3.72
C SER A 34 5.16 -2.81 4.50
N ASP A 35 6.38 -3.26 4.24
CA ASP A 35 6.99 -4.38 4.97
C ASP A 35 7.07 -4.04 6.47
N GLY A 36 6.58 -4.95 7.32
CA GLY A 36 6.49 -4.76 8.77
C GLY A 36 5.22 -4.06 9.27
N ASP A 37 4.31 -3.63 8.38
CA ASP A 37 3.05 -3.03 8.79
C ASP A 37 2.19 -4.00 9.63
N PRO A 38 1.54 -3.51 10.69
CA PRO A 38 0.54 -4.29 11.41
C PRO A 38 -0.53 -4.84 10.46
N GLY A 39 -0.64 -6.16 10.39
CA GLY A 39 -1.64 -6.85 9.56
C GLY A 39 -1.18 -7.19 8.14
N TRP A 40 0.02 -6.75 7.74
CA TRP A 40 0.65 -7.18 6.51
C TRP A 40 1.58 -8.37 6.76
N LEU A 41 1.39 -9.44 5.98
CA LEU A 41 2.19 -10.67 6.08
C LEU A 41 3.18 -10.82 4.91
N GLY A 42 3.15 -9.89 3.96
CA GLY A 42 4.06 -9.88 2.81
C GLY A 42 5.35 -9.12 3.10
N SER A 43 6.43 -9.48 2.41
CA SER A 43 7.66 -8.68 2.34
C SER A 43 7.57 -7.58 1.29
N ASP A 44 6.64 -7.71 0.35
CA ASP A 44 6.47 -6.78 -0.77
C ASP A 44 5.53 -5.65 -0.37
N TYR A 45 5.69 -4.47 -0.97
CA TYR A 45 4.85 -3.31 -0.73
C TYR A 45 3.59 -3.44 -1.59
N CYS A 46 2.41 -3.26 -0.99
CA CYS A 46 1.16 -3.21 -1.72
C CYS A 46 0.85 -1.77 -2.13
N LEU A 47 0.62 -1.54 -3.42
CA LEU A 47 0.44 -0.22 -4.00
C LEU A 47 -0.93 -0.09 -4.68
N ARG A 48 -1.57 1.06 -4.52
CA ARG A 48 -2.85 1.38 -5.15
C ARG A 48 -2.76 2.60 -6.06
N LYS A 49 -3.22 2.43 -7.30
CA LYS A 49 -3.11 3.46 -8.35
C LYS A 49 -3.89 4.71 -7.97
N ILE A 50 -3.24 5.85 -8.13
CA ILE A 50 -3.81 7.17 -7.84
C ILE A 50 -3.64 8.08 -9.07
N SER A 51 -4.56 9.01 -9.26
CA SER A 51 -4.44 10.03 -10.30
C SER A 51 -3.52 11.16 -9.85
N LYS A 52 -3.05 11.98 -10.80
CA LYS A 52 -2.29 13.21 -10.51
C LYS A 52 -3.04 14.20 -9.61
N ARG A 53 -4.36 14.08 -9.50
CA ARG A 53 -5.21 14.92 -8.64
C ARG A 53 -5.39 14.35 -7.23
N GLY A 54 -4.79 13.21 -6.91
CA GLY A 54 -4.97 12.53 -5.62
C GLY A 54 -6.20 11.62 -5.54
N LYS A 55 -6.89 11.36 -6.66
CA LYS A 55 -8.03 10.43 -6.68
C LYS A 55 -7.61 8.96 -6.76
N ILE A 56 -8.11 8.13 -5.86
CA ILE A 56 -7.85 6.69 -5.84
C ILE A 56 -8.59 6.02 -7.00
N SER A 57 -7.88 5.21 -7.78
CA SER A 57 -8.47 4.47 -8.90
C SER A 57 -9.38 3.35 -8.41
N GLN A 58 -10.59 3.28 -8.95
CA GLN A 58 -11.56 2.19 -8.73
C GLN A 58 -11.52 1.13 -9.86
N ALA A 59 -10.58 1.26 -10.80
CA ALA A 59 -10.47 0.33 -11.91
C ALA A 59 -9.99 -1.05 -11.44
N LYS A 60 -10.45 -2.12 -12.10
CA LYS A 60 -10.08 -3.51 -11.77
C LYS A 60 -8.57 -3.78 -11.71
N LYS A 61 -7.77 -3.06 -12.49
CA LYS A 61 -6.30 -3.19 -12.56
C LYS A 61 -5.62 -1.97 -11.91
N ASN A 62 -5.97 -1.69 -10.66
CA ASN A 62 -5.43 -0.58 -9.87
C ASN A 62 -4.36 -1.00 -8.86
N LEU A 63 -4.22 -2.30 -8.57
CA LEU A 63 -3.21 -2.80 -7.64
C LEU A 63 -1.88 -3.06 -8.35
N CYS A 64 -0.79 -2.77 -7.65
CA CYS A 64 0.57 -3.12 -8.03
C CYS A 64 1.33 -3.55 -6.77
N PHE A 65 2.39 -4.32 -6.94
CA PHE A 65 3.30 -4.67 -5.85
C PHE A 65 4.68 -4.09 -6.13
N TRP A 66 5.44 -3.83 -5.07
CA TRP A 66 6.84 -3.44 -5.20
C TRP A 66 7.74 -4.29 -4.29
N PRO A 67 8.74 -5.01 -4.82
CA PRO A 67 9.13 -5.12 -6.25
C PRO A 67 8.00 -5.60 -7.18
N ILE A 68 8.06 -5.25 -8.47
CA ILE A 68 6.95 -5.50 -9.41
C ILE A 68 6.67 -7.00 -9.57
N ALA A 69 5.51 -7.43 -9.08
CA ALA A 69 5.00 -8.78 -9.26
C ALA A 69 4.30 -8.95 -10.62
N VAL A 70 4.73 -9.93 -11.41
CA VAL A 70 4.18 -10.20 -12.75
C VAL A 70 3.21 -11.38 -12.75
N PHE A 71 1.93 -11.09 -13.02
CA PHE A 71 0.84 -12.07 -13.03
C PHE A 71 0.38 -12.48 -14.44
N VAL A 72 1.29 -13.01 -15.26
CA VAL A 72 0.95 -13.56 -16.60
C VAL A 72 1.07 -15.08 -16.63
N SER A 73 0.18 -15.77 -17.36
CA SER A 73 0.18 -17.24 -17.45
C SER A 73 1.39 -17.81 -18.19
N ASP A 74 1.88 -17.08 -19.20
CA ASP A 74 3.07 -17.45 -19.97
C ASP A 74 4.33 -17.34 -19.11
N ARG A 75 4.99 -18.48 -18.88
CA ARG A 75 6.19 -18.57 -18.03
C ARG A 75 7.41 -17.87 -18.65
N ALA A 76 7.59 -17.95 -19.97
CA ALA A 76 8.73 -17.32 -20.64
C ALA A 76 8.60 -15.80 -20.54
N LYS A 77 7.40 -15.29 -20.84
CA LYS A 77 7.10 -13.87 -20.72
C LYS A 77 7.20 -13.37 -19.28
N ARG A 78 6.77 -14.18 -18.30
CA ARG A 78 6.92 -13.86 -16.87
C ARG A 78 8.39 -13.73 -16.48
N ALA A 79 9.24 -14.67 -16.92
CA ALA A 79 10.67 -14.64 -16.61
C ALA A 79 11.37 -13.42 -17.25
N GLU A 80 11.05 -13.11 -18.50
CA GLU A 80 11.55 -11.92 -19.21
C GLU A 80 11.13 -10.63 -18.49
N ALA A 81 9.84 -10.51 -18.15
CA ALA A 81 9.32 -9.34 -17.44
C ALA A 81 9.95 -9.18 -16.04
N ASN A 82 10.13 -10.26 -15.29
CA ASN A 82 10.80 -10.21 -13.99
C ASN A 82 12.26 -9.76 -14.11
N LYS A 83 12.98 -10.26 -15.11
CA LYS A 83 14.37 -9.84 -15.36
C LYS A 83 14.44 -8.37 -15.74
N TRP A 84 13.58 -7.93 -16.67
CA TRP A 84 13.49 -6.53 -17.08
C TRP A 84 13.15 -5.62 -15.90
N ASN A 85 12.12 -5.95 -15.13
CA ASN A 85 11.70 -5.15 -13.98
C ASN A 85 12.82 -5.02 -12.93
N LYS A 86 13.58 -6.09 -12.69
CA LYS A 86 14.71 -6.05 -11.77
C LYS A 86 15.82 -5.11 -12.24
N GLU A 87 16.00 -4.97 -13.55
CA GLU A 87 17.07 -4.16 -14.15
C GLU A 87 16.64 -2.70 -14.42
N HIS A 88 15.35 -2.46 -14.68
CA HIS A 88 14.86 -1.19 -15.21
C HIS A 88 13.75 -0.53 -14.40
N ALA A 89 13.03 -1.26 -13.55
CA ALA A 89 11.95 -0.65 -12.81
C ALA A 89 12.52 0.20 -11.67
N GLU A 90 12.04 1.44 -11.59
CA GLU A 90 12.36 2.38 -10.51
C GLU A 90 11.07 2.79 -9.82
N ILE A 91 11.16 3.04 -8.51
CA ILE A 91 10.12 3.64 -7.69
C ILE A 91 10.64 4.97 -7.17
N GLU A 92 9.79 6.00 -7.13
CA GLU A 92 10.12 7.33 -6.64
C GLU A 92 9.01 7.94 -5.78
N VAL A 93 9.31 8.39 -4.56
CA VAL A 93 8.38 9.13 -3.71
C VAL A 93 8.11 10.50 -4.32
N LYS A 94 6.84 10.81 -4.56
CA LYS A 94 6.40 12.08 -5.13
C LYS A 94 5.68 12.93 -4.09
N THR A 95 6.20 14.13 -3.88
CA THR A 95 5.57 15.17 -3.09
C THR A 95 4.70 16.08 -3.97
N GLY A 96 3.77 16.83 -3.36
CA GLY A 96 2.92 17.80 -4.06
C GLY A 96 1.65 17.23 -4.69
N ILE A 97 1.33 15.95 -4.51
CA ILE A 97 0.04 15.37 -4.86
C ILE A 97 -0.86 15.35 -3.62
N SER A 98 -2.14 15.69 -3.79
CA SER A 98 -3.11 15.65 -2.70
C SER A 98 -3.27 14.23 -2.15
N ARG A 99 -3.18 14.11 -0.82
CA ARG A 99 -3.34 12.86 -0.07
C ARG A 99 -4.68 12.77 0.67
N ALA A 100 -5.62 13.67 0.37
CA ALA A 100 -6.92 13.74 1.07
C ALA A 100 -7.74 12.44 0.96
N GLU A 101 -7.85 11.84 -0.23
CA GLU A 101 -8.55 10.55 -0.38
C GLU A 101 -7.80 9.39 0.29
N VAL A 102 -6.47 9.49 0.43
CA VAL A 102 -5.65 8.49 1.13
C VAL A 102 -5.92 8.54 2.64
N VAL A 103 -6.07 9.75 3.20
CA VAL A 103 -6.50 9.92 4.61
C VAL A 103 -7.85 9.26 4.85
N GLU A 104 -8.85 9.56 4.01
CA GLU A 104 -10.19 8.98 4.14
C GLU A 104 -10.16 7.46 3.96
N TYR A 105 -9.34 6.94 3.06
CA TYR A 105 -9.14 5.49 2.89
C TYR A 105 -8.67 4.81 4.19
N PHE A 106 -7.66 5.36 4.86
CA PHE A 106 -7.15 4.78 6.11
C PHE A 106 -8.13 4.97 7.29
N LYS A 107 -8.91 6.06 7.31
CA LYS A 107 -9.99 6.22 8.29
C LYS A 107 -11.05 5.14 8.12
N GLU A 108 -11.56 4.95 6.90
CA GLU A 108 -12.56 3.92 6.57
C GLU A 108 -12.05 2.53 6.95
N LYS A 109 -10.79 2.20 6.60
CA LYS A 109 -10.13 0.93 7.02
C LYS A 109 -10.07 0.76 8.53
N SER A 110 -9.82 1.83 9.27
CA SER A 110 -9.82 1.79 10.74
C SER A 110 -11.23 1.61 11.32
N GLU A 111 -12.25 2.19 10.68
CA GLU A 111 -13.65 2.08 11.08
C GLU A 111 -14.21 0.68 10.84
N GLU A 112 -13.91 0.07 9.68
CA GLU A 112 -14.26 -1.32 9.36
C GLU A 112 -13.78 -2.32 10.44
N LEU A 113 -12.63 -2.04 11.07
CA LEU A 113 -12.09 -2.88 12.14
C LEU A 113 -12.88 -2.76 13.45
N THR A 114 -13.65 -1.70 13.66
CA THR A 114 -14.39 -1.47 14.92
C THR A 114 -15.40 -2.57 15.18
N GLU A 115 -16.25 -2.87 14.19
CA GLU A 115 -17.25 -3.93 14.32
C GLU A 115 -16.61 -5.32 14.43
N ARG A 116 -15.48 -5.53 13.75
CA ARG A 116 -14.71 -6.77 13.85
C ARG A 116 -14.13 -6.98 15.25
N ILE A 117 -13.50 -5.94 15.80
CA ILE A 117 -12.95 -5.94 17.16
C ILE A 117 -14.07 -6.20 18.18
N ARG A 118 -15.22 -5.52 18.04
CA ARG A 118 -16.37 -5.71 18.91
C ARG A 118 -16.84 -7.17 18.91
N ARG A 119 -17.05 -7.74 17.72
CA ARG A 119 -17.51 -9.13 17.57
C ARG A 119 -16.49 -10.12 18.13
N ASP A 120 -15.21 -9.94 17.83
CA ASP A 120 -14.17 -10.87 18.23
C ASP A 120 -13.88 -10.75 19.73
N SER A 121 -14.04 -9.56 20.33
CA SER A 121 -13.99 -9.36 21.79
C SER A 121 -15.12 -10.10 22.50
N TRP A 122 -16.33 -10.09 21.94
CA TRP A 122 -17.45 -10.85 22.51
C TRP A 122 -17.24 -12.37 22.43
N ASN A 123 -16.68 -12.86 21.31
CA ASN A 123 -16.47 -14.30 21.11
C ASN A 123 -15.27 -14.86 21.88
N PHE A 124 -14.17 -14.10 21.98
CA PHE A 124 -12.87 -14.61 22.43
C PHE A 124 -12.31 -13.89 23.66
N GLY A 125 -12.95 -12.80 24.10
CA GLY A 125 -12.46 -11.92 25.15
C GLY A 125 -11.48 -10.87 24.62
N GLU A 126 -11.45 -9.72 25.30
CA GLU A 126 -10.61 -8.55 24.97
C GLU A 126 -9.11 -8.87 25.00
N ASP A 127 -8.72 -9.81 25.86
CA ASP A 127 -7.33 -10.20 26.04
C ASP A 127 -6.80 -11.20 25.01
N SER A 128 -7.66 -11.71 24.13
CA SER A 128 -7.27 -12.64 23.09
C SER A 128 -6.27 -12.02 22.12
N GLU A 129 -5.34 -12.84 21.62
CA GLU A 129 -4.33 -12.36 20.66
C GLU A 129 -4.95 -11.78 19.38
N ILE A 130 -6.10 -12.31 18.97
CA ILE A 130 -6.81 -11.87 17.76
C ILE A 130 -7.31 -10.43 17.94
N VAL A 131 -7.91 -10.12 19.09
CA VAL A 131 -8.39 -8.76 19.40
C VAL A 131 -7.22 -7.80 19.52
N LYS A 132 -6.16 -8.18 20.25
CA LYS A 132 -4.93 -7.36 20.37
C LYS A 132 -4.31 -7.05 19.00
N LYS A 133 -4.23 -8.04 18.10
CA LYS A 133 -3.76 -7.84 16.72
C LYS A 133 -4.64 -6.84 15.98
N GLN A 134 -5.97 -6.97 16.05
CA GLN A 134 -6.88 -6.07 15.34
C GLN A 134 -6.85 -4.64 15.88
N VAL A 135 -6.76 -4.47 17.20
CA VAL A 135 -6.59 -3.15 17.83
C VAL A 135 -5.28 -2.51 17.39
N ASN A 136 -4.18 -3.27 17.31
CA ASN A 136 -2.91 -2.76 16.79
C ASN A 136 -3.02 -2.29 15.34
N ILE A 137 -3.65 -3.08 14.46
CA ILE A 137 -3.88 -2.71 13.06
C ILE A 137 -4.74 -1.43 12.98
N GLN A 138 -5.81 -1.33 13.78
CA GLN A 138 -6.65 -0.15 13.81
C GLN A 138 -5.88 1.10 14.27
N GLY A 139 -5.07 0.97 15.32
CA GLY A 139 -4.22 2.05 15.83
C GLY A 139 -3.21 2.54 14.78
N PHE A 140 -2.63 1.60 14.03
CA PHE A 140 -1.72 1.91 12.92
C PHE A 140 -2.41 2.70 11.79
N TYR A 141 -3.59 2.30 11.33
CA TYR A 141 -4.30 3.08 10.30
C TYR A 141 -4.68 4.49 10.78
N LYS A 142 -5.04 4.63 12.05
CA LYS A 142 -5.28 5.95 12.68
C LYS A 142 -4.01 6.79 12.73
N SER A 143 -2.85 6.20 13.06
CA SER A 143 -1.59 6.94 13.09
C SER A 143 -1.13 7.36 11.69
N VAL A 144 -1.31 6.51 10.67
CA VAL A 144 -1.00 6.84 9.27
C VAL A 144 -1.85 8.03 8.80
N SER A 145 -3.17 7.97 9.00
CA SER A 145 -4.05 9.09 8.61
C SER A 145 -3.71 10.39 9.34
N ALA A 146 -3.37 10.33 10.63
CA ALA A 146 -2.93 11.49 11.41
C ALA A 146 -1.58 12.06 10.92
N ALA A 147 -0.62 11.20 10.57
CA ALA A 147 0.68 11.61 10.05
C ALA A 147 0.53 12.36 8.71
N ILE A 148 -0.29 11.82 7.80
CA ILE A 148 -0.55 12.47 6.51
C ILE A 148 -1.21 13.85 6.71
N LEU A 149 -2.14 13.98 7.66
CA LEU A 149 -2.78 15.26 7.97
C LEU A 149 -1.83 16.28 8.59
N ALA A 150 -0.82 15.83 9.35
CA ALA A 150 0.19 16.71 9.93
C ALA A 150 1.19 17.25 8.89
N GLU A 151 1.32 16.56 7.75
CA GLU A 151 2.19 16.95 6.63
C GLU A 151 1.47 17.74 5.52
N ALA A 152 0.15 17.93 5.63
CA ALA A 152 -0.69 18.61 4.66
C ALA A 152 -0.74 20.13 4.88
#